data_AF-A0A939ZYC4-F1
#
_entry.id   AF-A0A939ZYC4-F1
#
_cell.length_a   1.000
_cell.length_b   1.000
_cell.length_c   1.000
_cell.angle_alpha   90.00
_cell.angle_beta   90.00
_cell.angle_gamma   90.00
#
_symmetry.space_group_name_H-M   'P 1'
#
loop_
_entity.id
_entity.type
_entity.pdbx_description
1 polymer ?
#
loop_
_entity_poly.entity_id
_entity_poly.type
_entity_poly.pdbx_seq_one_letter_code
_entity_poly.pdbx_strand_id
1 'polypeptide(L)'
;MNDGKSIKKNGKLATIFVARVALIAALLTVGKMAFAAVPNVEVVTVLIIVYGATLGLPYALTATLVFCTVEMAIWPPHTWVLLYYLYWPALALVSSLTLRRANLVRTTVFAVIIAVVGSFLFGLLSACVDTLFCVANLSPADLRKYWIAYYLRGVYFDVVHIISNGVIVAVLFAPLVLMVRKIAPDACSIVSGKFKKLSKIGGTYERDAEAQENCEEEIAVFKVE
;
A
#
# COMPACT_ATOMS: atom_id res chain seq x y z
N MET A 1 41.09 -8.88 2.21
CA MET A 1 40.37 -9.46 3.38
C MET A 1 39.05 -8.74 3.74
N ASN A 2 38.70 -7.58 3.16
CA ASN A 2 37.41 -6.91 3.42
C ASN A 2 36.23 -7.50 2.64
N ASP A 3 36.48 -8.18 1.53
CA ASP A 3 35.42 -8.62 0.61
C ASP A 3 34.54 -9.72 1.19
N GLY A 4 35.12 -10.68 1.93
CA GLY A 4 34.36 -11.77 2.56
C GLY A 4 33.40 -11.30 3.67
N LYS A 5 33.75 -10.24 4.41
CA LYS A 5 32.90 -9.67 5.47
C LYS A 5 31.76 -8.84 4.87
N SER A 6 32.03 -8.14 3.77
CA SER A 6 31.04 -7.39 2.99
C SER A 6 30.01 -8.32 2.34
N ILE A 7 30.45 -9.40 1.67
CA ILE A 7 29.57 -10.38 1.03
C ILE A 7 28.64 -11.06 2.04
N LYS A 8 29.15 -11.51 3.19
CA LYS A 8 28.32 -12.12 4.26
C LYS A 8 27.27 -11.15 4.82
N LYS A 9 27.61 -9.88 4.98
CA LYS A 9 26.68 -8.84 5.46
C LYS A 9 25.56 -8.57 4.43
N ASN A 10 25.92 -8.48 3.16
CA ASN A 10 24.96 -8.25 2.07
C ASN A 10 24.01 -9.46 1.90
N GLY A 11 24.52 -10.68 2.03
CA GLY A 11 23.70 -11.90 2.01
C GLY A 11 22.67 -11.92 3.13
N LYS A 12 23.08 -11.63 4.38
CA LYS A 12 22.15 -11.57 5.53
C LYS A 12 21.05 -10.53 5.34
N LEU A 13 21.37 -9.36 4.80
CA LEU A 13 20.39 -8.30 4.52
C LEU A 13 19.40 -8.71 3.43
N ALA A 14 19.87 -9.37 2.37
CA ALA A 14 19.01 -9.86 1.29
C ALA A 14 18.03 -10.93 1.81
N THR A 15 18.49 -11.87 2.64
CA THR A 15 17.63 -12.89 3.26
C THR A 15 16.53 -12.27 4.13
N ILE A 16 16.90 -11.30 5.00
CA ILE A 16 15.91 -10.60 5.84
C ILE A 16 14.90 -9.84 4.98
N PHE A 17 15.35 -9.20 3.90
CA PHE A 17 14.48 -8.49 2.97
C PHE A 17 13.45 -9.43 2.34
N VAL A 18 13.91 -10.53 1.74
CA VAL A 18 13.03 -11.51 1.08
C VAL A 18 12.06 -12.13 2.09
N ALA A 19 12.53 -12.50 3.28
CA ALA A 19 11.66 -13.07 4.32
C ALA A 19 10.55 -12.10 4.75
N ARG A 20 10.86 -10.81 4.93
CA ARG A 20 9.87 -9.78 5.25
C ARG A 20 8.88 -9.56 4.11
N VAL A 21 9.36 -9.47 2.87
CA VAL A 21 8.50 -9.34 1.68
C VAL A 21 7.54 -10.51 1.57
N ALA A 22 8.03 -11.75 1.75
CA ALA A 22 7.20 -12.95 1.72
C ALA A 22 6.13 -12.94 2.81
N LEU A 23 6.49 -12.54 4.04
CA LEU A 23 5.53 -12.42 5.14
C LEU A 23 4.44 -11.38 4.85
N ILE A 24 4.83 -10.20 4.35
CA ILE A 24 3.87 -9.14 3.98
C ILE A 24 2.93 -9.61 2.88
N ALA A 25 3.47 -10.23 1.81
CA ALA A 25 2.65 -10.77 0.74
C ALA A 25 1.67 -11.85 1.23
N ALA A 26 2.12 -12.74 2.12
CA ALA A 26 1.26 -13.74 2.75
C ALA A 26 0.13 -13.09 3.56
N LEU A 27 0.43 -12.03 4.33
CA LEU A 27 -0.58 -11.27 5.08
C LEU A 27 -1.58 -10.58 4.16
N LEU A 28 -1.15 -10.06 3.00
CA LEU A 28 -2.06 -9.49 2.01
C LEU A 28 -3.02 -10.55 1.45
N THR A 29 -2.51 -11.71 1.04
CA THR A 29 -3.33 -12.82 0.51
C THR A 29 -4.28 -13.37 1.57
N VAL A 30 -3.78 -13.68 2.77
CA VAL A 30 -4.62 -14.20 3.86
C VAL A 30 -5.62 -13.16 4.33
N GLY A 31 -5.23 -11.88 4.42
CA GLY A 31 -6.12 -10.78 4.78
C GLY A 31 -7.28 -10.64 3.80
N LYS A 32 -6.99 -10.74 2.50
CA LYS A 32 -8.02 -10.77 1.45
C LYS A 32 -8.99 -11.94 1.64
N MET A 33 -8.47 -13.14 1.88
CA MET A 33 -9.29 -14.34 2.06
C MET A 33 -10.13 -14.30 3.34
N ALA A 34 -9.55 -13.84 4.45
CA ALA A 34 -10.24 -13.74 5.73
C ALA A 34 -11.42 -12.74 5.67
N PHE A 35 -11.27 -11.68 4.88
CA PHE A 35 -12.32 -10.68 4.67
C PHE A 35 -13.19 -10.95 3.44
N ALA A 36 -13.04 -12.10 2.78
CA ALA A 36 -13.90 -12.45 1.64
C ALA A 36 -15.38 -12.56 2.01
N ALA A 37 -15.70 -12.80 3.30
CA ALA A 37 -17.07 -12.84 3.81
C ALA A 37 -17.69 -11.44 4.02
N VAL A 38 -16.87 -10.38 4.08
CA VAL A 38 -17.35 -9.00 4.27
C VAL A 38 -17.48 -8.34 2.90
N PRO A 39 -18.71 -8.14 2.39
CA PRO A 39 -18.88 -7.54 1.07
C PRO A 39 -18.32 -6.11 1.06
N ASN A 40 -17.68 -5.74 -0.06
CA ASN A 40 -17.23 -4.38 -0.39
C ASN A 40 -16.12 -3.77 0.50
N VAL A 41 -15.55 -4.56 1.42
CA VAL A 41 -14.42 -4.13 2.26
C VAL A 41 -13.13 -4.73 1.75
N GLU A 42 -12.18 -3.89 1.32
CA GLU A 42 -10.87 -4.35 0.85
C GLU A 42 -9.79 -4.15 1.90
N VAL A 43 -9.51 -5.21 2.65
CA VAL A 43 -8.42 -5.19 3.63
C VAL A 43 -7.04 -5.04 3.00
N VAL A 44 -6.89 -5.44 1.73
CA VAL A 44 -5.65 -5.26 0.96
C VAL A 44 -5.27 -3.78 0.87
N THR A 45 -6.26 -2.89 0.68
CA THR A 45 -6.06 -1.44 0.55
C THR A 45 -5.45 -0.85 1.83
N VAL A 46 -6.04 -1.14 3.00
CA VAL A 46 -5.51 -0.64 4.28
C VAL A 46 -4.12 -1.19 4.57
N LEU A 47 -3.88 -2.48 4.29
CA LEU A 47 -2.58 -3.11 4.53
C LEU A 47 -1.48 -2.50 3.67
N ILE A 48 -1.71 -2.32 2.36
CA ILE A 48 -0.72 -1.69 1.46
C ILE A 48 -0.39 -0.27 1.91
N ILE A 49 -1.41 0.52 2.28
CA ILE A 49 -1.23 1.90 2.76
C ILE A 49 -0.38 1.91 4.05
N VAL A 50 -0.66 1.02 5.00
CA VAL A 50 0.10 0.88 6.25
C VAL A 50 1.56 0.48 5.98
N TYR A 51 1.79 -0.53 5.14
CA TYR A 51 3.14 -0.98 4.82
C TYR A 51 3.94 0.07 4.06
N GLY A 52 3.28 0.83 3.17
CA GLY A 52 3.89 1.97 2.50
C GLY A 52 4.31 3.06 3.48
N ALA A 53 3.43 3.42 4.41
CA ALA A 53 3.69 4.45 5.43
C ALA A 53 4.79 4.06 6.44
N THR A 54 4.96 2.77 6.73
CA THR A 54 5.85 2.29 7.81
C THR A 54 7.16 1.67 7.33
N LEU A 55 7.09 0.76 6.35
CA LEU A 55 8.25 -0.01 5.86
C LEU A 55 8.87 0.66 4.61
N GLY A 56 8.07 1.48 3.93
CA GLY A 56 8.50 2.26 2.76
C GLY A 56 8.50 1.47 1.46
N LEU A 57 8.85 2.20 0.39
CA LEU A 57 8.64 1.77 -0.99
C LEU A 57 9.23 0.39 -1.35
N PRO A 58 10.49 0.05 -0.99
CA PRO A 58 11.07 -1.22 -1.42
C PRO A 58 10.33 -2.44 -0.87
N TYR A 59 9.81 -2.36 0.35
CA TYR A 59 9.07 -3.47 0.95
C TYR A 59 7.63 -3.51 0.44
N ALA A 60 6.94 -2.37 0.47
CA ALA A 60 5.54 -2.29 0.09
C ALA A 60 5.34 -2.65 -1.40
N LEU A 61 6.17 -2.10 -2.30
CA LEU A 61 6.05 -2.34 -3.73
C LEU A 61 6.36 -3.80 -4.09
N THR A 62 7.49 -4.33 -3.61
CA THR A 62 7.86 -5.72 -3.93
C THR A 62 6.87 -6.72 -3.34
N ALA A 63 6.40 -6.52 -2.11
CA ALA A 63 5.39 -7.39 -1.52
C ALA A 63 4.06 -7.33 -2.26
N THR A 64 3.67 -6.15 -2.75
CA THR A 64 2.45 -5.97 -3.54
C THR A 64 2.54 -6.68 -4.89
N LEU A 65 3.69 -6.62 -5.57
CA LEU A 65 3.91 -7.37 -6.82
C LEU A 65 3.87 -8.87 -6.59
N VAL A 66 4.50 -9.35 -5.50
CA VAL A 66 4.42 -10.77 -5.11
C VAL A 66 2.97 -11.16 -4.82
N PHE A 67 2.21 -10.34 -4.08
CA PHE A 67 0.79 -10.54 -3.87
C PHE A 67 0.02 -10.68 -5.21
N CYS A 68 0.23 -9.79 -6.18
CA CYS A 68 -0.41 -9.91 -7.50
C CYS A 68 -0.04 -11.23 -8.22
N THR A 69 1.22 -11.67 -8.13
CA THR A 69 1.64 -12.97 -8.71
C THR A 69 0.99 -14.17 -8.01
N VAL A 70 0.85 -14.12 -6.68
CA VAL A 70 0.20 -15.18 -5.90
C VAL A 70 -1.29 -15.24 -6.21
N GLU A 71 -1.96 -14.10 -6.34
CA GLU A 71 -3.38 -14.05 -6.73
C GLU A 71 -3.62 -14.68 -8.10
N MET A 72 -2.73 -14.45 -9.07
CA MET A 72 -2.77 -15.12 -10.37
C MET A 72 -2.51 -16.63 -10.31
N ALA A 73 -1.76 -17.11 -9.30
CA ALA A 73 -1.50 -18.53 -9.14
C ALA A 73 -2.69 -19.25 -8.49
N ILE A 74 -3.44 -18.55 -7.65
CA ILE A 74 -4.61 -19.08 -6.94
C ILE A 74 -5.85 -19.06 -7.84
N TRP A 75 -6.04 -17.98 -8.59
CA TRP A 75 -7.22 -17.77 -9.43
C TRP A 75 -6.86 -17.87 -10.92
N PRO A 76 -7.74 -18.46 -11.76
CA PRO A 76 -7.50 -18.50 -13.19
C PRO A 76 -7.36 -17.07 -13.76
N PRO A 77 -6.50 -16.88 -14.77
CA PRO A 77 -6.27 -15.56 -15.35
C PRO A 77 -7.56 -15.02 -15.96
N HIS A 78 -7.84 -13.74 -15.68
CA HIS A 78 -9.01 -13.02 -16.17
C HIS A 78 -8.64 -11.56 -16.43
N THR A 79 -9.61 -10.77 -16.88
CA THR A 79 -9.50 -9.32 -17.15
C THR A 79 -8.89 -8.52 -15.99
N TRP A 80 -9.15 -8.90 -14.74
CA TRP A 80 -8.66 -8.20 -13.54
C TRP A 80 -7.14 -8.29 -13.33
N VAL A 81 -6.44 -9.17 -14.03
CA VAL A 81 -4.99 -9.34 -13.88
C VAL A 81 -4.27 -8.03 -14.20
N LEU A 82 -4.59 -7.40 -15.33
CA LEU A 82 -3.98 -6.13 -15.74
C LEU A 82 -4.27 -5.03 -14.71
N LEU A 83 -5.50 -4.96 -14.22
CA LEU A 83 -5.91 -4.01 -13.18
C LEU A 83 -5.07 -4.18 -11.91
N TYR A 84 -4.82 -5.41 -11.47
CA TYR A 84 -4.07 -5.68 -10.23
C TYR A 84 -2.62 -5.21 -10.33
N TYR A 85 -1.94 -5.43 -11.45
CA TYR A 85 -0.56 -4.97 -11.63
C TYR A 85 -0.43 -3.46 -11.86
N LEU A 86 -1.52 -2.78 -12.21
CA LEU A 86 -1.55 -1.32 -12.32
C LEU A 86 -1.90 -0.68 -10.97
N TYR A 87 -3.02 -1.10 -10.38
CA TYR A 87 -3.62 -0.45 -9.23
C TYR A 87 -2.82 -0.67 -7.94
N TRP A 88 -2.55 -1.92 -7.57
CA TRP A 88 -1.93 -2.20 -6.27
C TRP A 88 -0.51 -1.61 -6.17
N PRO A 89 0.36 -1.75 -7.18
CA PRO A 89 1.68 -1.10 -7.16
C PRO A 89 1.60 0.43 -7.13
N ALA A 90 0.64 1.04 -7.82
CA ALA A 90 0.43 2.49 -7.75
C ALA A 90 0.01 2.93 -6.35
N LEU A 91 -0.88 2.19 -5.68
CA LEU A 91 -1.28 2.46 -4.30
C LEU A 91 -0.09 2.34 -3.33
N ALA A 92 0.75 1.31 -3.49
CA ALA A 92 1.98 1.13 -2.71
C ALA A 92 2.96 2.29 -2.94
N LEU A 93 3.07 2.79 -4.17
CA LEU A 93 3.91 3.92 -4.52
C LEU A 93 3.43 5.21 -3.87
N VAL A 94 2.16 5.57 -4.07
CA VAL A 94 1.57 6.80 -3.55
C VAL A 94 1.63 6.84 -2.02
N SER A 95 1.21 5.76 -1.35
CA SER A 95 1.28 5.66 0.11
C SER A 95 2.70 5.79 0.65
N SER A 96 3.67 5.12 0.04
CA SER A 96 5.07 5.16 0.47
C SER A 96 5.73 6.54 0.33
N LEU A 97 5.32 7.32 -0.68
CA LEU A 97 5.88 8.64 -0.94
C LEU A 97 5.21 9.74 -0.10
N THR A 98 3.90 9.63 0.14
CA THR A 98 3.11 10.70 0.76
C THR A 98 2.98 10.56 2.27
N LEU A 99 2.95 9.34 2.81
CA LEU A 99 2.59 9.06 4.22
C LEU A 99 3.79 8.89 5.16
N ARG A 100 5.01 9.24 4.73
CA ARG A 100 6.23 9.13 5.54
C ARG A 100 6.36 10.16 6.68
N ARG A 101 5.34 10.97 6.95
CA ARG A 101 5.43 12.10 7.90
C ARG A 101 5.12 11.69 9.34
N ALA A 102 5.74 12.38 10.29
CA ALA A 102 5.72 12.04 11.73
C ALA A 102 4.33 12.16 12.38
N ASN A 103 3.56 13.19 12.05
CA ASN A 103 2.26 13.43 12.69
C ASN A 103 1.22 12.38 12.28
N LEU A 104 0.82 11.51 13.22
CA LEU A 104 -0.05 10.38 12.95
C LEU A 104 -1.46 10.79 12.54
N VAL A 105 -2.01 11.85 13.15
CA VAL A 105 -3.36 12.38 12.84
C VAL A 105 -3.41 12.86 11.40
N ARG A 106 -2.45 13.71 11.01
CA ARG A 106 -2.36 14.22 9.63
C ARG A 106 -2.15 13.09 8.62
N THR A 107 -1.26 12.15 8.93
CA THR A 107 -1.00 10.99 8.06
C THR A 107 -2.24 10.10 7.92
N THR A 108 -3.06 9.96 8.97
CA THR A 108 -4.34 9.22 8.91
C THR A 108 -5.32 9.89 7.96
N VAL A 109 -5.45 11.23 8.02
CA VAL A 109 -6.31 11.98 7.08
C VAL A 109 -5.85 11.77 5.64
N PHE A 110 -4.55 11.87 5.36
CA PHE A 110 -4.03 11.60 4.02
C PHE A 110 -4.22 10.13 3.59
N ALA A 111 -4.08 9.18 4.51
CA ALA A 111 -4.34 7.77 4.23
C ALA A 111 -5.80 7.53 3.81
N VAL A 112 -6.76 8.15 4.50
CA VAL A 112 -8.18 8.08 4.15
C VAL A 112 -8.44 8.71 2.77
N ILE A 113 -7.84 9.86 2.48
CA ILE A 113 -7.96 10.50 1.16
C ILE A 113 -7.41 9.58 0.06
N ILE A 114 -6.24 8.98 0.27
CA ILE A 114 -5.64 8.03 -0.68
C ILE A 114 -6.54 6.82 -0.88
N ALA A 115 -7.16 6.31 0.19
CA ALA A 115 -8.08 5.17 0.10
C ALA A 115 -9.35 5.52 -0.67
N VAL A 116 -9.97 6.67 -0.40
CA VAL A 116 -11.19 7.13 -1.08
C VAL A 116 -10.92 7.40 -2.56
N VAL A 117 -9.88 8.17 -2.88
CA VAL A 117 -9.49 8.47 -4.27
C VAL A 117 -9.03 7.19 -4.98
N GLY A 118 -8.28 6.34 -4.29
CA GLY A 118 -7.84 5.05 -4.79
C GLY A 118 -9.01 4.14 -5.14
N SER A 119 -9.99 3.97 -4.26
CA SER A 119 -11.18 3.16 -4.53
C SER A 119 -12.01 3.69 -5.69
N PHE A 120 -12.15 5.02 -5.79
CA PHE A 120 -12.80 5.62 -6.95
C PHE A 120 -12.04 5.31 -8.26
N LEU A 121 -10.72 5.47 -8.25
CA LEU A 121 -9.88 5.13 -9.41
C LEU A 121 -9.93 3.64 -9.75
N PHE A 122 -10.06 2.76 -8.74
CA PHE A 122 -10.20 1.33 -8.96
C PHE A 122 -11.47 1.00 -9.75
N GLY A 123 -12.62 1.55 -9.37
CA GLY A 123 -13.89 1.37 -10.11
C GLY A 123 -13.84 1.93 -11.53
N LEU A 124 -13.19 3.08 -11.71
CA LEU A 124 -13.01 3.66 -13.04
C LEU A 124 -12.09 2.80 -13.93
N LEU A 125 -10.96 2.36 -13.38
CA LEU A 125 -9.99 1.54 -14.10
C LEU A 125 -10.52 0.13 -14.38
N SER A 126 -11.30 -0.46 -13.47
CA SER A 126 -11.91 -1.78 -13.68
C SER A 126 -12.88 -1.74 -14.86
N ALA A 127 -13.76 -0.74 -14.93
CA ALA A 127 -14.65 -0.54 -16.07
C ALA A 127 -13.89 -0.33 -17.38
N CYS A 128 -12.81 0.46 -17.36
CA CYS A 128 -11.93 0.62 -18.53
C CYS A 128 -11.28 -0.72 -18.96
N VAL A 129 -10.71 -1.47 -18.04
CA VAL A 129 -10.02 -2.73 -18.34
C VAL A 129 -11.00 -3.78 -18.87
N ASP A 130 -12.14 -3.96 -18.21
CA ASP A 130 -13.13 -4.98 -18.62
C ASP A 130 -13.74 -4.68 -19.99
N THR A 131 -14.00 -3.39 -20.28
CA THR A 131 -14.52 -2.98 -21.59
C THR A 131 -13.49 -3.12 -22.70
N LEU A 132 -12.19 -2.97 -22.41
CA LEU A 132 -11.12 -3.23 -23.38
C LEU A 132 -11.03 -4.72 -23.76
N PHE A 133 -11.24 -5.63 -22.80
CA PHE A 133 -11.19 -7.08 -23.07
C PHE A 133 -12.45 -7.64 -23.73
N CYS A 134 -13.63 -7.05 -23.50
CA CYS A 134 -14.86 -7.48 -24.15
C CYS A 134 -14.94 -7.12 -25.64
N VAL A 135 -14.03 -6.29 -26.16
CA VAL A 135 -14.27 -5.58 -27.41
C VAL A 135 -13.02 -5.49 -28.28
N ALA A 136 -12.62 -6.62 -28.86
CA ALA A 136 -11.68 -6.61 -29.98
C ALA A 136 -12.34 -6.19 -31.31
N ASN A 137 -13.68 -6.12 -31.40
CA ASN A 137 -14.42 -6.03 -32.67
C ASN A 137 -15.55 -4.98 -32.76
N LEU A 138 -15.73 -4.05 -31.81
CA LEU A 138 -16.77 -2.98 -31.93
C LEU A 138 -16.18 -1.66 -32.43
N SER A 139 -17.04 -0.88 -33.08
CA SER A 139 -16.77 0.50 -33.48
C SER A 139 -16.54 1.42 -32.25
N PRO A 140 -15.67 2.45 -32.33
CA PRO A 140 -15.41 3.40 -31.23
C PRO A 140 -16.66 4.06 -30.63
N ALA A 141 -17.71 4.28 -31.44
CA ALA A 141 -18.95 4.89 -30.98
C ALA A 141 -19.77 3.96 -30.07
N ASP A 142 -19.74 2.65 -30.33
CA ASP A 142 -20.49 1.65 -29.57
C ASP A 142 -19.73 1.24 -28.30
N LEU A 143 -18.39 1.24 -28.37
CA LEU A 143 -17.49 1.12 -27.23
C LEU A 143 -17.82 2.13 -26.13
N ARG A 144 -17.97 3.41 -26.49
CA ARG A 144 -18.29 4.46 -25.52
C ARG A 144 -19.64 4.23 -24.84
N LYS A 145 -20.67 3.86 -25.60
CA LYS A 145 -22.02 3.58 -25.06
C LYS A 145 -21.99 2.38 -24.11
N TYR A 146 -21.28 1.33 -24.51
CA TYR A 146 -21.11 0.13 -23.70
C TYR A 146 -20.39 0.43 -22.38
N TRP A 147 -19.29 1.19 -22.43
CA TRP A 147 -18.56 1.61 -21.23
C TRP A 147 -19.45 2.38 -20.26
N ILE A 148 -20.21 3.37 -20.76
CA ILE A 148 -21.11 4.18 -19.92
C ILE A 148 -22.17 3.28 -19.26
N ALA A 149 -22.81 2.38 -20.03
CA ALA A 149 -23.81 1.47 -19.49
C ALA A 149 -23.22 0.50 -18.45
N TYR A 150 -22.02 -0.01 -18.71
CA TYR A 150 -21.30 -0.91 -17.81
C TYR A 150 -20.92 -0.22 -16.50
N TYR A 151 -20.32 0.98 -16.58
CA TYR A 151 -19.92 1.76 -15.40
C TYR A 151 -21.15 2.18 -14.57
N LEU A 152 -22.23 2.64 -15.21
CA LEU A 152 -23.46 3.01 -14.51
C LEU A 152 -24.11 1.82 -13.78
N ARG A 153 -23.99 0.61 -14.32
CA ARG A 153 -24.44 -0.61 -13.64
C ARG A 153 -23.63 -0.90 -12.37
N GLY A 154 -22.33 -0.58 -12.37
CA GLY A 154 -21.41 -0.79 -11.26
C GLY A 154 -21.43 0.30 -10.18
N VAL A 155 -22.01 1.48 -10.47
CA VAL A 155 -21.85 2.67 -9.62
C VAL A 155 -22.31 2.47 -8.17
N TYR A 156 -23.35 1.67 -7.94
CA TYR A 156 -23.81 1.35 -6.58
C TYR A 156 -22.72 0.61 -5.79
N PHE A 157 -22.11 -0.38 -6.44
CA PHE A 157 -21.02 -1.15 -5.85
C PHE A 157 -19.81 -0.25 -5.56
N ASP A 158 -19.45 0.62 -6.52
CA ASP A 158 -18.32 1.55 -6.37
C ASP A 158 -18.54 2.53 -5.21
N VAL A 159 -19.75 3.08 -5.05
CA VAL A 159 -20.06 4.00 -3.94
C VAL A 159 -19.93 3.30 -2.59
N VAL A 160 -20.52 2.11 -2.45
CA VAL A 160 -20.42 1.34 -1.20
C VAL A 160 -18.96 0.98 -0.92
N HIS A 161 -18.21 0.62 -1.95
CA HIS A 161 -16.81 0.29 -1.86
C HIS A 161 -15.95 1.49 -1.39
N ILE A 162 -16.13 2.67 -1.98
CA ILE A 162 -15.44 3.91 -1.60
C ILE A 162 -15.70 4.26 -0.14
N ILE A 163 -16.97 4.22 0.30
CA ILE A 163 -17.33 4.55 1.68
C ILE A 163 -16.73 3.52 2.65
N SER A 164 -16.85 2.24 2.33
CA SER A 164 -16.36 1.15 3.18
C SER A 164 -14.84 1.22 3.36
N ASN A 165 -14.10 1.46 2.27
CA ASN A 165 -12.63 1.61 2.33
C ASN A 165 -12.22 2.90 3.05
N GLY A 166 -12.97 3.99 2.90
CA GLY A 166 -12.72 5.22 3.66
C GLY A 166 -12.85 4.98 5.18
N VAL A 167 -13.91 4.30 5.61
CA VAL A 167 -14.18 3.99 7.02
C VAL A 167 -13.14 3.03 7.58
N ILE A 168 -12.82 1.93 6.89
CA ILE A 168 -11.87 0.95 7.42
C ILE A 168 -10.47 1.54 7.56
N VAL A 169 -10.03 2.39 6.63
CA VAL A 169 -8.73 3.06 6.73
C VAL A 169 -8.75 4.08 7.86
N ALA A 170 -9.83 4.85 8.02
CA ALA A 170 -9.95 5.81 9.13
C ALA A 170 -9.81 5.14 10.50
N VAL A 171 -10.41 3.95 10.67
CA VAL A 171 -10.41 3.22 11.94
C VAL A 171 -9.12 2.42 12.15
N LEU A 172 -8.65 1.69 11.13
CA LEU A 172 -7.56 0.72 11.29
C LEU A 172 -6.17 1.25 10.98
N PHE A 173 -6.03 2.36 10.24
CA PHE A 173 -4.71 2.84 9.83
C PHE A 173 -3.81 3.16 11.03
N ALA A 174 -4.28 4.01 11.95
CA ALA A 174 -3.50 4.40 13.13
C ALA A 174 -3.09 3.20 14.02
N PRO A 175 -4.00 2.31 14.46
CA PRO A 175 -3.60 1.19 15.31
C PRO A 175 -2.64 0.24 14.58
N LEU A 176 -2.84 -0.04 13.29
CA LEU A 176 -1.94 -0.90 12.53
C LEU A 176 -0.55 -0.27 12.35
N VAL A 177 -0.47 1.03 12.08
CA VAL A 177 0.82 1.75 12.01
C VAL A 177 1.59 1.63 13.32
N LEU A 178 0.92 1.83 14.46
CA LEU A 178 1.54 1.70 15.78
C LEU A 178 2.02 0.26 16.04
N MET A 179 1.23 -0.75 15.69
CA MET A 179 1.62 -2.15 15.83
C MET A 179 2.83 -2.51 14.98
N VAL A 180 2.85 -2.09 13.71
CA VAL A 180 3.99 -2.36 12.80
C VAL A 180 5.26 -1.67 13.29
N ARG A 181 5.17 -0.42 13.75
CA ARG A 181 6.30 0.32 14.35
C ARG A 181 6.85 -0.39 15.59
N LYS A 182 5.97 -0.99 16.42
CA LYS A 182 6.35 -1.75 17.62
C LYS A 182 7.04 -3.08 17.30
N ILE A 183 6.55 -3.81 16.29
CA ILE A 183 7.06 -5.14 15.92
C ILE A 183 8.36 -5.05 15.09
N ALA A 184 8.49 -4.02 14.25
CA ALA A 184 9.60 -3.88 13.32
C ALA A 184 10.33 -2.52 13.44
N PRO A 185 10.93 -2.19 14.60
CA PRO A 185 11.64 -0.93 14.79
C PRO A 185 12.82 -0.76 13.82
N ASP A 186 13.50 -1.86 13.48
CA ASP A 186 14.66 -1.86 12.58
C ASP A 186 14.33 -1.57 11.11
N ALA A 187 13.10 -1.87 10.67
CA ALA A 187 12.69 -1.56 9.29
C ALA A 187 12.56 -0.04 9.09
N CYS A 188 12.12 0.66 10.13
CA CYS A 188 12.07 2.13 10.17
C CYS A 188 13.49 2.73 10.22
N SER A 189 14.41 2.12 10.96
CA SER A 189 15.79 2.62 11.11
C SER A 189 16.71 2.35 9.91
N ILE A 190 16.54 1.24 9.18
CA ILE A 190 17.35 0.92 7.98
C ILE A 190 17.06 1.89 6.83
N VAL A 191 15.82 2.34 6.70
CA VAL A 191 15.43 3.37 5.72
C VAL A 191 16.06 4.71 6.08
N SER A 192 16.01 5.10 7.36
CA SER A 192 16.70 6.29 7.89
C SER A 192 18.22 6.23 7.67
N GLY A 193 18.86 5.09 7.94
CA GLY A 193 20.31 4.90 7.80
C GLY A 193 20.84 4.92 6.35
N LYS A 194 20.08 4.41 5.38
CA LYS A 194 20.42 4.51 3.94
C LYS A 194 20.18 5.93 3.41
N PHE A 195 19.16 6.64 3.90
CA PHE A 195 18.93 8.05 3.58
C PHE A 195 19.96 8.97 4.22
N LYS A 196 20.46 8.67 5.43
CA LYS A 196 21.58 9.40 6.07
C LYS A 196 22.85 9.38 5.19
N LYS A 197 23.09 8.27 4.48
CA LYS A 197 24.21 8.12 3.53
C LYS A 197 23.98 8.85 2.20
N LEU A 198 22.73 9.06 1.79
CA LEU A 198 22.35 9.82 0.59
C LEU A 198 22.16 11.33 0.87
N SER A 199 21.81 11.72 2.10
CA SER A 199 21.58 13.12 2.51
C SER A 199 22.87 13.92 2.76
N LYS A 200 24.05 13.27 2.77
CA LYS A 200 25.33 13.98 2.65
C LYS A 200 25.46 14.79 1.34
N ILE A 201 24.52 14.63 0.41
CA ILE A 201 24.45 15.34 -0.88
C ILE A 201 23.39 16.46 -0.87
N GLY A 202 22.62 16.67 0.22
CA GLY A 202 21.63 17.77 0.24
C GLY A 202 21.07 18.05 1.64
N GLY A 203 21.35 19.26 2.15
CA GLY A 203 21.03 19.71 3.51
C GLY A 203 19.55 20.00 3.75
N THR A 204 18.81 19.00 4.24
CA THR A 204 17.40 19.15 4.67
C THR A 204 17.09 18.50 6.03
N TYR A 205 18.10 18.24 6.87
CA TYR A 205 17.98 17.33 8.04
C TYR A 205 17.68 18.00 9.40
N GLU A 206 17.81 19.32 9.57
CA GLU A 206 17.55 19.94 10.88
C GLU A 206 16.07 19.85 11.32
N ARG A 207 15.13 19.72 10.37
CA ARG A 207 13.69 19.63 10.65
C ARG A 207 13.19 18.23 11.04
N ASP A 208 13.95 17.17 10.75
CA ASP A 208 13.51 15.79 10.96
C ASP A 208 13.91 15.25 12.35
N ALA A 209 14.95 15.82 12.98
CA ALA A 209 15.36 15.49 14.34
C ALA A 209 14.35 16.02 15.37
N GLU A 210 13.89 17.26 15.17
CA GLU A 210 12.89 17.94 16.00
C GLU A 210 11.52 17.23 15.94
N ALA A 211 11.18 16.62 14.78
CA ALA A 211 9.95 15.87 14.60
C ALA A 211 9.96 14.48 15.29
N GLN A 212 11.14 13.94 15.60
CA GLN A 212 11.27 12.64 16.26
C GLN A 212 11.20 12.78 17.79
N GLU A 213 11.72 13.88 18.34
CA GLU A 213 11.61 14.25 19.75
C GLU A 213 10.15 14.54 20.14
N ASN A 214 9.42 15.32 19.32
CA ASN A 214 7.99 15.58 19.53
C ASN A 214 7.11 14.32 19.47
N CYS A 215 7.52 13.28 18.74
CA CYS A 215 6.77 12.04 18.61
C CYS A 215 6.95 11.13 19.85
N GLU A 216 8.11 11.18 20.49
CA GLU A 216 8.33 10.50 21.77
C GLU A 216 7.56 11.19 22.91
N GLU A 217 7.42 12.51 22.87
CA GLU A 217 6.56 13.27 23.80
C GLU A 217 5.06 12.99 23.59
N GLU A 218 4.55 12.96 22.36
CA GLU A 218 3.14 12.63 22.08
C GLU A 218 2.77 11.19 22.54
N ILE A 219 3.71 10.24 22.43
CA ILE A 219 3.55 8.86 22.92
C ILE A 219 3.63 8.79 24.46
N ALA A 220 4.38 9.68 25.11
CA ALA A 220 4.43 9.76 26.56
C ALA A 220 3.12 10.33 27.14
N VAL A 221 2.50 11.31 26.48
CA VAL A 221 1.20 11.88 26.88
C VAL A 221 0.09 10.84 26.84
N PHE A 222 0.07 9.96 25.82
CA PHE A 222 -0.97 8.93 25.69
C PHE A 222 -0.80 7.72 26.64
N LYS A 223 0.26 7.72 27.45
CA LYS A 223 0.56 6.65 28.42
C LYS A 223 0.21 7.01 29.86
N VAL A 224 -0.31 8.22 30.08
CA VAL A 224 -0.60 8.79 31.42
C VAL A 224 -2.12 8.92 31.67
N GLU A 225 -2.97 8.60 30.71
CA GLU A 225 -4.43 8.46 30.90
C GLU A 225 -4.89 6.99 30.98
#